data_AF-A0A8X6VL09-F1
#
_entry.id   AF-A0A8X6VL09-F1
#
_cell.length_a   1.000
_cell.length_b   1.000
_cell.length_c   1.000
_cell.angle_alpha   90.00
_cell.angle_beta   90.00
_cell.angle_gamma   90.00
#
_symmetry.space_group_name_H-M   'P 1'
#
loop_
_entity.id
_entity.type
_entity.pdbx_description
1 polymer ?
#
loop_
_entity_poly.entity_id
_entity_poly.type
_entity_poly.pdbx_seq_one_letter_code
_entity_poly.pdbx_strand_id
1 'polypeptide(L)'
;MFVEEMGLVKEYKENEDIRNVCRMISALAYLPIEYIDDARSIIWENSFSIDTLTTFIDYFVKQWMDNPNMPINVWNVYGQRHRTNNSVEGRNSKLNAIIGKNQPNVHC
;
A
#
# COMPACT_ATOMS: atom_id res chain seq x y z
N MET A 1 -8.54 -2.15 17.11
CA MET A 1 -9.78 -1.35 16.97
C MET A 1 -9.95 -1.12 15.48
N PHE A 2 -10.79 -1.90 14.80
CA PHE A 2 -10.88 -1.96 13.33
C PHE A 2 -12.29 -1.53 12.88
N VAL A 3 -12.67 -0.29 13.18
CA VAL A 3 -13.95 0.29 12.73
C VAL A 3 -13.77 0.96 11.37
N GLU A 4 -12.55 1.38 11.02
CA GLU A 4 -12.23 2.07 9.76
C GLU A 4 -12.19 1.13 8.54
N GLU A 5 -12.01 -0.18 8.73
CA GLU A 5 -11.90 -1.15 7.63
C GLU A 5 -13.20 -1.31 6.84
N MET A 6 -14.38 -1.18 7.46
CA MET A 6 -15.63 -1.40 6.75
C MET A 6 -15.94 -0.32 5.68
N GLY A 7 -15.44 0.90 5.88
CA GLY A 7 -15.60 1.99 4.91
C GLY A 7 -14.77 1.76 3.65
N LEU A 8 -13.48 1.49 3.81
CA LEU A 8 -12.56 1.29 2.69
C LEU A 8 -12.90 0.02 1.88
N VAL A 9 -13.35 -1.06 2.52
CA VAL A 9 -13.74 -2.30 1.82
C VAL A 9 -14.91 -2.09 0.86
N LYS A 10 -15.91 -1.33 1.29
CA LYS A 10 -17.07 -1.02 0.44
C LYS A 10 -16.63 -0.12 -0.72
N GLU A 11 -15.93 0.97 -0.41
CA GLU A 11 -15.55 1.94 -1.44
C GLU A 11 -14.50 1.36 -2.41
N TYR A 12 -13.61 0.48 -1.98
CA TYR A 12 -12.70 -0.25 -2.88
C TYR A 12 -13.45 -1.11 -3.92
N LYS A 13 -14.61 -1.66 -3.57
CA LYS A 13 -15.43 -2.45 -4.51
C LYS A 13 -16.20 -1.56 -5.49
N GLU A 14 -16.65 -0.40 -5.02
CA GLU A 14 -17.55 0.47 -5.78
C GLU A 14 -16.81 1.56 -6.58
N ASN A 15 -15.61 1.96 -6.15
CA ASN A 15 -14.84 3.08 -6.72
C ASN A 15 -13.53 2.60 -7.37
N GLU A 16 -13.36 2.92 -8.66
CA GLU A 16 -12.18 2.56 -9.43
C GLU A 16 -10.94 3.38 -9.05
N ASP A 17 -11.11 4.65 -8.68
CA ASP A 17 -10.01 5.54 -8.31
C ASP A 17 -9.31 5.04 -7.04
N ILE A 18 -10.11 4.59 -6.06
CA ILE A 18 -9.60 3.98 -4.83
C ILE A 18 -8.79 2.72 -5.14
N ARG A 19 -9.26 1.87 -6.05
CA ARG A 19 -8.50 0.68 -6.47
C ARG A 19 -7.19 1.06 -7.13
N ASN A 20 -7.20 2.08 -7.98
CA ASN A 20 -6.00 2.55 -8.68
C ASN A 20 -4.98 3.10 -7.70
N VAL A 21 -5.39 3.93 -6.74
CA VAL A 21 -4.51 4.44 -5.67
C VAL A 21 -3.92 3.29 -4.84
N CYS A 22 -4.72 2.33 -4.39
CA CYS A 22 -4.22 1.16 -3.66
C CYS A 22 -3.21 0.33 -4.49
N ARG A 23 -3.42 0.20 -5.80
CA ARG A 23 -2.49 -0.48 -6.72
C ARG A 23 -1.20 0.32 -6.88
N MET A 24 -1.27 1.64 -7.02
CA MET A 24 -0.09 2.52 -7.12
C MET A 24 0.75 2.47 -5.84
N ILE A 25 0.12 2.50 -4.66
CA ILE A 25 0.80 2.35 -3.36
C ILE A 25 1.50 0.98 -3.26
N SER A 26 0.83 -0.09 -3.72
CA SER A 26 1.45 -1.42 -3.75
C SER A 26 2.65 -1.47 -4.70
N ALA A 27 2.58 -0.74 -5.81
CA ALA A 27 3.63 -0.66 -6.83
C ALA A 27 4.90 0.05 -6.33
N LEU A 28 4.83 0.88 -5.28
CA LEU A 28 5.98 1.60 -4.70
C LEU A 28 7.15 0.66 -4.30
N ALA A 29 6.88 -0.60 -3.95
CA ALA A 29 7.96 -1.56 -3.65
C ALA A 29 8.85 -1.89 -4.85
N TYR A 30 8.35 -1.66 -6.07
CA TYR A 30 9.02 -2.02 -7.31
C TYR A 30 9.61 -0.81 -8.03
N LEU A 31 9.47 0.39 -7.47
CA LEU A 31 10.09 1.60 -8.01
C LEU A 31 11.52 1.75 -7.48
N PRO A 32 12.44 2.33 -8.28
CA PRO A 32 13.72 2.81 -7.77
C PRO A 32 13.49 3.76 -6.60
N ILE A 33 14.34 3.66 -5.57
CA ILE A 33 14.15 4.40 -4.32
C ILE A 33 14.15 5.91 -4.56
N GLU A 34 14.95 6.37 -5.52
CA GLU A 34 15.01 7.79 -5.92
C GLU A 34 13.67 8.35 -6.43
N TYR A 35 12.78 7.51 -6.97
CA TYR A 35 11.48 7.95 -7.50
C TYR A 35 10.32 7.73 -6.53
N ILE A 36 10.56 7.15 -5.35
CA ILE A 36 9.48 6.89 -4.38
C ILE A 36 8.89 8.21 -3.88
N ASP A 37 9.72 9.21 -3.64
CA ASP A 37 9.29 10.53 -3.14
C ASP A 37 8.50 11.34 -4.19
N ASP A 38 8.80 11.13 -5.48
CA ASP A 38 8.03 11.73 -6.58
C ASP A 38 6.71 10.99 -6.76
N ALA A 39 6.76 9.65 -6.79
CA ALA A 39 5.58 8.80 -6.96
C ALA A 39 4.55 9.00 -5.83
N ARG A 40 4.99 9.17 -4.57
CA ARG A 40 4.08 9.50 -3.47
C ARG A 40 3.40 10.85 -3.70
N SER A 41 4.13 11.88 -4.15
CA SER A 41 3.56 13.22 -4.32
C SER A 41 2.43 13.19 -5.35
N ILE A 42 2.65 12.51 -6.47
CA ILE A 42 1.65 12.29 -7.51
C ILE A 42 0.44 11.52 -6.95
N ILE A 43 0.67 10.41 -6.24
CA ILE A 43 -0.43 9.60 -5.69
C ILE A 43 -1.27 10.45 -4.73
N TRP A 44 -0.64 11.26 -3.86
CA TRP A 44 -1.32 12.03 -2.82
C TRP A 44 -2.17 13.14 -3.43
N GLU A 45 -1.62 13.90 -4.38
CA GLU A 45 -2.35 14.93 -5.14
C GLU A 45 -3.62 14.37 -5.79
N ASN A 46 -3.59 13.12 -6.27
CA ASN A 46 -4.75 12.46 -6.87
C ASN A 46 -5.71 11.82 -5.84
N SER A 47 -5.35 11.77 -4.56
CA SER A 47 -6.09 11.04 -3.52
C SER A 47 -6.78 11.94 -2.48
N PHE A 48 -6.34 13.19 -2.33
CA PHE A 48 -6.80 14.11 -1.28
C PHE A 48 -8.31 14.47 -1.33
N SER A 49 -8.98 14.19 -2.44
CA SER A 49 -10.42 14.43 -2.59
C SER A 49 -11.31 13.35 -1.94
N ILE A 50 -10.73 12.27 -1.39
CA ILE A 50 -11.46 11.14 -0.81
C ILE A 50 -10.96 10.87 0.62
N ASP A 51 -11.80 11.17 1.62
CA ASP A 51 -11.44 11.07 3.05
C ASP A 51 -10.96 9.68 3.49
N THR A 52 -11.56 8.62 2.94
CA THR A 52 -11.18 7.22 3.22
C THR A 52 -9.78 6.89 2.69
N LEU A 53 -9.40 7.45 1.53
CA LEU A 53 -8.04 7.32 0.99
C LEU A 53 -7.03 8.07 1.83
N THR A 54 -7.35 9.30 2.26
CA THR A 54 -6.47 10.09 3.13
C THR A 54 -6.12 9.30 4.40
N THR A 55 -7.11 8.68 5.04
CA THR A 55 -6.91 7.85 6.23
C THR A 55 -6.01 6.62 5.94
N PHE A 56 -6.26 5.93 4.83
CA PHE A 56 -5.44 4.79 4.41
C PHE A 56 -4.00 5.19 4.10
N ILE A 57 -3.82 6.33 3.45
CA ILE A 57 -2.54 6.91 3.09
C ILE A 57 -1.75 7.29 4.35
N ASP A 58 -2.37 7.97 5.32
CA ASP A 58 -1.73 8.34 6.59
C ASP A 58 -1.24 7.10 7.35
N TYR A 59 -2.06 6.04 7.39
CA TYR A 59 -1.65 4.75 7.92
C TYR A 59 -0.44 4.19 7.18
N PHE A 60 -0.43 4.24 5.84
CA PHE A 60 0.65 3.73 5.03
C PHE A 60 1.97 4.46 5.31
N VAL A 61 1.94 5.80 5.36
CA VAL A 61 3.10 6.64 5.69
C VAL A 61 3.68 6.24 7.04
N LYS A 62 2.83 6.24 8.07
CA LYS A 62 3.26 5.95 9.44
C LYS A 62 3.88 4.56 9.59
N GLN A 63 3.36 3.58 8.85
CA GLN A 63 3.77 2.19 9.02
C GLN A 63 4.97 1.79 8.15
N TRP A 64 5.12 2.38 6.97
CA TRP A 64 6.08 1.92 5.95
C TRP A 64 7.07 2.98 5.49
N MET A 65 6.75 4.28 5.64
CA MET A 65 7.65 5.36 5.24
C MET A 65 8.40 5.92 6.45
N ASP A 66 7.66 6.23 7.53
CA ASP A 66 8.20 6.88 8.72
C ASP A 66 8.61 5.89 9.82
N ASN A 67 8.37 4.60 9.60
CA ASN A 67 8.68 3.58 10.60
C ASN A 67 10.18 3.22 10.58
N PRO A 68 10.95 3.55 11.62
CA PRO A 68 12.38 3.25 11.67
C PRO A 68 12.67 1.75 11.72
N ASN A 69 11.71 0.93 12.17
CA ASN A 69 11.85 -0.53 12.20
C ASN A 69 11.56 -1.17 10.83
N MET A 70 10.95 -0.43 9.90
CA MET A 70 10.56 -0.92 8.58
C MET A 70 10.92 0.08 7.48
N PRO A 71 12.23 0.40 7.34
CA PRO A 71 12.69 1.41 6.38
C PRO A 71 12.45 0.98 4.93
N ILE A 72 12.43 1.95 4.03
CA ILE A 72 12.12 1.77 2.60
C ILE A 72 12.97 0.67 1.95
N ASN A 73 14.27 0.63 2.24
CA ASN A 73 15.19 -0.38 1.72
C ASN A 73 14.88 -1.82 2.16
N VAL A 74 14.12 -2.03 3.25
CA VAL A 74 13.74 -3.36 3.75
C VAL A 74 12.55 -3.94 2.99
N TRP A 75 11.61 -3.10 2.56
CA TRP A 75 10.44 -3.53 1.79
C TRP A 75 10.54 -3.16 0.30
N ASN A 76 11.55 -2.42 -0.13
CA ASN A 76 11.78 -2.20 -1.55
C ASN A 76 12.45 -3.44 -2.17
N VAL A 77 11.91 -3.91 -3.30
CA VAL A 77 12.42 -5.08 -4.06
C VAL A 77 12.94 -4.68 -5.44
N TYR A 78 13.01 -3.38 -5.74
CA TYR A 78 13.61 -2.91 -6.98
C TYR A 78 15.10 -3.29 -7.03
N GLY A 79 15.52 -3.86 -8.16
CA GLY A 79 16.89 -4.34 -8.35
C GLY A 79 17.27 -5.58 -7.53
N GLN A 80 16.38 -6.15 -6.72
CA GLN A 80 16.66 -7.35 -5.95
C GLN A 80 16.56 -8.61 -6.83
N ARG A 81 17.54 -9.50 -6.70
CA ARG A 81 17.60 -10.76 -7.46
C ARG A 81 16.43 -11.69 -7.11
N HIS A 82 15.96 -11.66 -5.87
CA HIS A 82 14.72 -12.30 -5.43
C HIS A 82 13.64 -11.22 -5.25
N ARG A 83 12.53 -11.35 -6.00
CA ARG A 83 11.42 -10.37 -6.01
C ARG A 83 10.45 -10.52 -4.83
N THR A 84 10.70 -11.47 -3.95
CA THR A 84 9.93 -11.73 -2.75
C THR A 84 10.87 -11.65 -1.55
N ASN A 85 10.71 -10.59 -0.77
CA ASN A 85 11.20 -10.56 0.59
C ASN A 85 9.99 -10.72 1.52
N ASN A 86 10.16 -11.43 2.65
CA ASN A 86 9.07 -11.67 3.60
C ASN A 86 8.42 -10.37 4.09
N SER A 87 9.18 -9.28 4.08
CA SER A 87 8.71 -7.93 4.43
C SER A 87 7.66 -7.39 3.46
N VAL A 88 7.84 -7.56 2.15
CA VAL A 88 6.90 -7.15 1.09
C VAL A 88 5.67 -8.03 1.09
N GLU A 89 5.84 -9.32 1.29
CA GLU A 89 4.71 -10.24 1.41
C GLU A 89 3.86 -9.88 2.63
N GLY A 90 4.49 -9.66 3.78
CA GLY A 90 3.82 -9.20 5.00
C GLY A 90 3.17 -7.84 4.84
N ARG A 91 3.81 -6.90 4.13
CA ARG A 91 3.24 -5.60 3.77
C ARG A 91 1.99 -5.76 2.92
N ASN A 92 2.11 -6.46 1.80
CA ASN A 92 1.01 -6.66 0.87
C ASN A 92 -0.15 -7.42 1.54
N SER A 93 0.14 -8.38 2.43
CA SER A 93 -0.87 -9.06 3.24
C SER A 93 -1.62 -8.10 4.16
N LYS A 94 -0.91 -7.20 4.87
CA LYS A 94 -1.53 -6.21 5.75
C LYS A 94 -2.36 -5.19 4.96
N LEU A 95 -1.85 -4.72 3.81
CA LEU A 95 -2.60 -3.83 2.94
C LEU A 95 -3.87 -4.51 2.43
N ASN A 96 -3.77 -5.75 1.95
CA ASN A 96 -4.89 -6.56 1.49
C ASN A 96 -5.96 -6.78 2.56
N ALA A 97 -5.56 -6.98 3.83
CA ALA A 97 -6.50 -7.09 4.94
C ALA A 97 -7.33 -5.80 5.12
N ILE A 98 -6.67 -4.64 5.07
CA ILE A 98 -7.31 -3.33 5.25
C ILE A 98 -8.27 -3.00 4.09
N ILE A 99 -7.91 -3.33 2.84
CA ILE A 99 -8.81 -3.20 1.68
C ILE A 99 -9.84 -4.34 1.58
N GLY A 100 -9.82 -5.31 2.51
CA GLY A 100 -10.71 -6.48 2.53
C GLY A 100 -10.59 -7.37 1.30
N LYS A 101 -9.41 -7.39 0.68
CA LYS A 101 -9.10 -8.29 -0.42
C LYS A 101 -8.71 -9.64 0.17
N ASN A 102 -9.66 -10.57 0.18
CA ASN A 102 -9.34 -11.99 0.37
C ASN A 102 -8.64 -12.49 -0.90
N GLN A 103 -7.31 -12.55 -0.90
CA GLN A 103 -6.62 -13.46 -1.80
C GLN A 103 -6.71 -14.85 -1.16
N PRO A 104 -7.38 -15.84 -1.78
CA PRO A 104 -7.24 -17.20 -1.32
C PRO A 104 -5.75 -17.55 -1.40
N ASN A 105 -5.19 -18.05 -0.29
CA ASN A 105 -3.86 -18.65 -0.31
C ASN A 105 -3.89 -19.75 -1.39
N VAL A 106 -3.30 -19.48 -2.54
CA VAL A 106 -3.06 -20.53 -3.54
C VAL A 106 -1.88 -21.31 -2.99
N HIS A 107 -2.18 -22.29 -2.15
CA HIS A 107 -1.25 -23.35 -1.83
C HIS A 107 -1.02 -24.13 -3.13
N CYS A 108 0.10 -23.87 -3.80
CA CYS A 108 0.66 -24.74 -4.82
C CYS A 108 1.47 -25.88 -4.19
#